data_AF-A0A1H8D305-F1
#
_entry.id   AF-A0A1H8D305-F1
#
_cell.length_a   1.000
_cell.length_b   1.000
_cell.length_c   1.000
_cell.angle_alpha   90.00
_cell.angle_beta   90.00
_cell.angle_gamma   90.00
#
_symmetry.space_group_name_H-M   'P 1'
#
loop_
_entity.id
_entity.type
_entity.pdbx_description
1 polymer ?
#
loop_
_entity_poly.entity_id
_entity_poly.type
_entity_poly.pdbx_seq_one_letter_code
_entity_poly.pdbx_strand_id
1 'polypeptide(L)'
;MIAPFNPVIPIFSGPALGVALIKKVNPTLSNPNIKKVLHLKAQTEWRDNFPITPIGKFNGVHAKELTVLGAHSDVGGAYWQTEAELNTLHFFDLGVNASSVEKQKLEQQKELLRNWYITQNLCKAHQIHWKLFHHVLSYEGQIGEHPSTTKKELLEETFMGNSTVKTVGNRTYVLQGYHHKLLSKRPLNNKLSLVYMNVMKYIALHYADVPFTFPVKDTPHPEEYILPDGNGEEQDLKNYQDLLIKVAEDSWTNKEGKTTTYPLLVNNDGYYKLSAEMSQYILGNFVHLSANFNSPLKDALDHYNFAYANVPQFTDEKEFKNPPYERKSYNPELLGYDLY
;
A
#
# COMPACT_ATOMS: atom_id res chain seq x y z
N MET A 1 33.45 40.85 -34.04
CA MET A 1 33.95 39.69 -33.28
C MET A 1 32.79 39.13 -32.49
N ILE A 2 32.16 38.08 -33.00
CA ILE A 2 31.01 37.40 -32.40
C ILE A 2 31.56 36.15 -31.72
N ALA A 3 31.33 36.01 -30.42
CA ALA A 3 31.76 34.87 -29.63
C ALA A 3 31.09 33.57 -30.15
N PRO A 4 31.80 32.42 -30.16
CA PRO A 4 31.20 31.17 -30.58
C PRO A 4 30.22 30.67 -29.52
N PHE A 5 28.99 30.38 -29.95
CA PHE A 5 28.01 29.60 -29.21
C PHE A 5 28.57 28.20 -28.97
N ASN A 6 28.90 27.90 -27.71
CA ASN A 6 29.07 26.51 -27.27
C ASN A 6 27.66 25.93 -27.02
N PRO A 7 27.22 24.89 -27.73
CA PRO A 7 26.00 24.20 -27.37
C PRO A 7 26.24 23.46 -26.06
N VAL A 8 25.49 23.83 -25.02
CA VAL A 8 25.36 23.03 -23.81
C VAL A 8 24.69 21.72 -24.22
N ILE A 9 25.47 20.66 -24.33
CA ILE A 9 24.96 19.30 -24.46
C ILE A 9 24.29 18.97 -23.12
N PRO A 10 22.99 18.68 -23.07
CA PRO A 10 22.37 18.25 -21.83
C PRO A 10 22.93 16.88 -21.49
N ILE A 11 23.73 16.82 -20.42
CA ILE A 11 24.14 15.58 -19.80
C ILE A 11 22.88 15.00 -19.15
N PHE A 12 22.19 14.12 -19.88
CA PHE A 12 21.13 13.29 -19.32
C PHE A 12 21.74 12.39 -18.26
N SER A 13 21.53 12.73 -17.00
CA SER A 13 21.97 11.96 -15.84
C SER A 13 21.28 10.59 -15.81
N GLY A 14 22.00 9.59 -15.27
CA GLY A 14 21.74 8.15 -15.35
C GLY A 14 20.36 7.58 -14.97
N PRO A 15 19.44 8.25 -14.25
CA PRO A 15 18.11 7.67 -14.01
C PRO A 15 17.22 7.64 -15.26
N ALA A 16 17.30 8.67 -16.11
CA ALA A 16 16.45 8.81 -17.29
C ALA A 16 16.75 7.75 -18.38
N LEU A 17 18.03 7.37 -18.51
CA LEU A 17 18.47 6.30 -19.41
C LEU A 17 18.00 4.92 -18.92
N GLY A 18 17.95 4.69 -17.61
CA GLY A 18 17.47 3.43 -17.03
C GLY A 18 15.98 3.18 -17.27
N VAL A 19 15.13 4.20 -17.08
CA VAL A 19 13.68 4.10 -17.34
C VAL A 19 13.38 3.89 -18.83
N ALA A 20 14.14 4.54 -19.71
CA ALA A 20 14.00 4.37 -21.16
C ALA A 20 14.33 2.94 -21.65
N LEU A 21 15.17 2.21 -20.91
CA LEU A 21 15.57 0.84 -21.19
C LEU A 21 14.60 -0.22 -20.63
N ILE A 22 13.67 0.17 -19.75
CA ILE A 22 12.62 -0.75 -19.28
C ILE A 22 11.75 -1.12 -20.49
N LYS A 23 11.72 -2.41 -20.81
CA LYS A 23 10.88 -2.94 -21.89
C LYS A 23 9.44 -2.52 -21.61
N LYS A 24 8.92 -1.62 -22.45
CA LYS A 24 7.54 -1.17 -22.36
C LYS A 24 6.63 -2.38 -22.56
N VAL A 25 5.91 -2.75 -21.51
CA VAL A 25 4.83 -3.73 -21.60
C VAL A 25 3.69 -3.06 -22.37
N ASN A 26 3.01 -3.80 -23.24
CA ASN A 26 1.82 -3.30 -23.94
C ASN A 26 0.60 -3.58 -23.06
N PRO A 27 0.01 -2.58 -22.37
CA PRO A 27 -1.17 -2.80 -21.53
C PRO A 27 -2.48 -2.88 -22.34
N THR A 28 -2.41 -2.81 -23.67
CA THR A 28 -3.60 -2.72 -24.52
C THR A 28 -4.36 -4.05 -24.54
N LEU A 29 -5.63 -4.01 -24.17
CA LEU A 29 -6.56 -5.14 -24.23
C LEU A 29 -7.16 -5.28 -25.65
N SER A 30 -6.29 -5.32 -26.67
CA SER A 30 -6.67 -5.41 -28.08
C SER A 30 -6.77 -6.85 -28.60
N ASN A 31 -6.41 -7.84 -27.79
CA ASN A 31 -6.49 -9.24 -28.18
C ASN A 31 -7.97 -9.61 -28.41
N PRO A 32 -8.36 -10.03 -29.62
CA PRO A 32 -9.76 -10.33 -29.93
C PRO A 32 -10.32 -11.52 -29.16
N ASN A 33 -9.48 -12.35 -28.53
CA ASN A 33 -9.90 -13.48 -27.71
C ASN A 33 -10.33 -13.06 -26.30
N ILE A 34 -9.96 -11.86 -25.84
CA ILE A 34 -10.42 -11.32 -24.56
C ILE A 34 -11.83 -10.74 -24.76
N LYS A 35 -12.85 -11.48 -24.31
CA LYS A 35 -14.26 -11.09 -24.51
C LYS A 35 -14.84 -10.31 -23.34
N LYS A 36 -14.42 -10.60 -22.12
CA LYS A 36 -14.97 -9.98 -20.91
C LYS A 36 -13.85 -9.62 -19.94
N VAL A 37 -13.94 -8.46 -19.30
CA VAL A 37 -12.94 -7.97 -18.35
C VAL A 37 -13.64 -7.41 -17.11
N LEU A 38 -13.19 -7.85 -15.94
CA LEU A 38 -13.49 -7.21 -14.66
C LEU A 38 -12.18 -6.76 -14.03
N HIS A 39 -12.10 -5.50 -13.64
CA HIS A 39 -10.95 -4.93 -12.94
C HIS A 39 -11.40 -4.32 -11.61
N LEU A 40 -10.86 -4.82 -10.50
CA LEU A 40 -11.06 -4.24 -9.17
C LEU A 40 -9.85 -3.35 -8.84
N LYS A 41 -10.11 -2.08 -8.54
CA LYS A 41 -9.08 -1.08 -8.22
C LYS A 41 -9.09 -0.75 -6.73
N ALA A 42 -7.91 -0.76 -6.12
CA ALA A 42 -7.71 -0.30 -4.74
C ALA A 42 -7.98 1.21 -4.63
N GLN A 43 -8.93 1.61 -3.76
CA GLN A 43 -9.23 3.02 -3.49
C GLN A 43 -8.17 3.68 -2.60
N THR A 44 -7.57 2.90 -1.70
CA THR A 44 -6.64 3.41 -0.69
C THR A 44 -5.22 2.91 -0.95
N GLU A 45 -4.81 2.88 -2.22
CA GLU A 45 -3.42 2.72 -2.64
C GLU A 45 -2.88 4.08 -3.09
N TRP A 46 -1.93 4.65 -2.35
CA TRP A 46 -1.42 6.00 -2.62
C TRP A 46 0.09 6.05 -2.89
N ARG A 47 0.80 4.93 -2.93
CA ARG A 47 2.23 4.96 -3.28
C ARG A 47 2.43 5.30 -4.75
N ASP A 48 3.32 6.25 -5.01
CA ASP A 48 3.66 6.66 -6.40
C ASP A 48 4.22 5.51 -7.23
N ASN A 49 4.86 4.52 -6.58
CA ASN A 49 5.42 3.33 -7.23
C ASN A 49 4.38 2.26 -7.59
N PHE A 50 3.11 2.44 -7.20
CA PHE A 50 2.00 1.51 -7.50
C PHE A 50 0.88 2.22 -8.28
N PRO A 51 1.18 2.85 -9.44
CA PRO A 51 0.17 3.53 -10.23
C PRO A 51 -0.81 2.52 -10.82
N ILE A 52 -2.09 2.88 -10.83
CA ILE A 52 -3.12 2.06 -11.47
C ILE A 52 -3.00 2.15 -12.99
N THR A 53 -3.10 1.00 -13.66
CA THR A 53 -3.29 0.92 -15.11
C THR A 53 -4.77 0.68 -15.38
N PRO A 54 -5.55 1.71 -15.79
CA PRO A 54 -6.98 1.53 -16.02
C PRO A 54 -7.25 0.66 -17.24
N ILE A 55 -8.45 0.08 -17.32
CA ILE A 55 -8.94 -0.52 -18.55
C ILE A 55 -8.93 0.56 -19.64
N GLY A 56 -8.04 0.39 -20.62
CA GLY A 56 -7.97 1.27 -21.79
C GLY A 56 -9.11 0.99 -22.78
N LYS A 57 -8.88 1.32 -24.06
CA LYS A 57 -9.82 0.92 -25.13
C LYS A 57 -9.97 -0.60 -25.13
N PHE A 58 -11.22 -1.06 -25.11
CA PHE A 58 -11.57 -2.48 -25.10
C PHE A 58 -12.54 -2.79 -26.24
N ASN A 59 -12.22 -3.83 -27.02
CA ASN A 59 -13.00 -4.24 -28.20
C ASN A 59 -13.78 -5.55 -27.96
N GLY A 60 -13.80 -6.06 -26.73
CA GLY A 60 -14.61 -7.23 -26.38
C GLY A 60 -16.07 -6.86 -26.10
N VAL A 61 -16.80 -7.79 -25.50
CA VAL A 61 -18.24 -7.70 -25.27
C VAL A 61 -18.57 -6.85 -24.05
N HIS A 62 -17.80 -7.03 -22.96
CA HIS A 62 -18.06 -6.32 -21.71
C HIS A 62 -16.76 -6.02 -20.95
N ALA A 63 -16.58 -4.80 -20.48
CA ALA A 63 -15.51 -4.45 -19.56
C ALA A 63 -16.06 -3.59 -18.45
N LYS A 64 -15.70 -3.92 -17.21
CA LYS A 64 -16.09 -3.18 -16.03
C LYS A 64 -14.90 -2.95 -15.12
N GLU A 65 -14.76 -1.72 -14.64
CA GLU A 65 -13.76 -1.32 -13.68
C GLU A 65 -14.46 -0.79 -12.43
N LEU A 66 -14.15 -1.37 -11.27
CA LEU A 66 -14.77 -1.05 -9.99
C LEU A 66 -13.71 -0.57 -9.01
N THR A 67 -13.91 0.60 -8.42
CA THR A 67 -13.10 1.03 -7.28
C THR A 67 -13.64 0.39 -6.01
N VAL A 68 -12.79 -0.27 -5.23
CA VAL A 68 -13.13 -0.99 -3.99
C VAL A 68 -12.25 -0.53 -2.82
N LEU A 69 -12.70 -0.77 -1.59
CA LEU A 69 -11.93 -0.41 -0.39
C LEU A 69 -10.57 -1.14 -0.34
N GLY A 70 -9.62 -0.58 0.41
CA GLY A 70 -8.33 -1.22 0.64
C GLY A 70 -7.20 -0.77 -0.28
N ALA A 71 -5.97 -1.08 0.15
CA ALA A 71 -4.73 -0.87 -0.58
C ALA A 71 -4.45 -2.00 -1.59
N HIS A 72 -3.30 -1.96 -2.28
CA HIS A 72 -2.99 -2.91 -3.35
C HIS A 72 -3.19 -4.39 -2.97
N SER A 73 -2.61 -4.83 -1.85
CA SER A 73 -2.72 -6.22 -1.38
C SER A 73 -4.00 -6.52 -0.59
N ASP A 74 -4.78 -5.50 -0.22
CA ASP A 74 -6.15 -5.74 0.26
C ASP A 74 -7.03 -6.24 -0.88
N VAL A 75 -6.80 -5.72 -2.10
CA VAL A 75 -7.50 -6.14 -3.31
C VAL A 75 -6.89 -7.41 -3.91
N GLY A 76 -5.57 -7.43 -4.08
CA GLY A 76 -4.84 -8.54 -4.71
C GLY A 76 -4.64 -9.76 -3.81
N GLY A 77 -4.83 -9.62 -2.50
CA GLY A 77 -4.48 -10.63 -1.51
C GLY A 77 -3.00 -10.60 -1.11
N ALA A 78 -2.57 -11.68 -0.47
CA ALA A 78 -1.24 -11.93 0.11
C ALA A 78 -1.01 -11.44 1.55
N TYR A 79 -1.93 -10.70 2.17
CA TYR A 79 -1.86 -10.51 3.62
C TYR A 79 -2.14 -11.83 4.36
N TRP A 80 -1.42 -12.03 5.46
CA TRP A 80 -1.68 -13.05 6.47
C TRP A 80 -2.54 -12.48 7.59
N GLN A 81 -3.07 -13.34 8.45
CA GLN A 81 -3.72 -12.89 9.68
C GLN A 81 -2.66 -12.74 10.80
N THR A 82 -2.62 -11.58 11.45
CA THR A 82 -1.75 -11.35 12.62
C THR A 82 -2.51 -10.70 13.76
N GLU A 83 -2.06 -10.94 14.99
CA GLU A 83 -2.60 -10.26 16.17
C GLU A 83 -2.27 -8.76 16.18
N ALA A 84 -1.06 -8.41 15.73
CA ALA A 84 -0.63 -7.04 15.55
C ALA A 84 0.58 -6.94 14.61
N GLU A 85 0.59 -5.92 13.76
CA GLU A 85 1.72 -5.47 12.99
C GLU A 85 1.95 -3.98 13.24
N LEU A 86 3.22 -3.60 13.40
CA LEU A 86 3.62 -2.20 13.51
C LEU A 86 3.93 -1.64 12.12
N ASN A 87 3.07 -0.76 11.64
CA ASN A 87 3.14 -0.17 10.32
C ASN A 87 3.63 1.27 10.36
N THR A 88 4.46 1.62 9.39
CA THR A 88 4.86 3.01 9.15
C THR A 88 3.85 3.65 8.22
N LEU A 89 3.21 4.72 8.67
CA LEU A 89 2.21 5.44 7.89
C LEU A 89 2.83 6.63 7.15
N HIS A 90 3.64 7.40 7.87
CA HIS A 90 4.28 8.60 7.34
C HIS A 90 5.45 9.00 8.23
N PHE A 91 6.26 9.97 7.79
CA PHE A 91 7.32 10.53 8.60
C PHE A 91 7.61 11.99 8.20
N PHE A 92 8.22 12.71 9.13
CA PHE A 92 8.77 14.03 8.90
C PHE A 92 10.20 14.08 9.43
N ASP A 93 11.08 14.76 8.72
CA ASP A 93 12.44 15.02 9.18
C ASP A 93 12.59 16.49 9.58
N LEU A 94 13.38 16.73 10.62
CA LEU A 94 13.66 18.06 11.13
C LEU A 94 15.14 18.19 11.46
N GLY A 95 15.81 19.22 10.91
CA GLY A 95 17.22 19.46 11.21
C GLY A 95 17.45 19.89 12.67
N VAL A 96 18.65 19.63 13.21
CA VAL A 96 19.03 20.05 14.57
C VAL A 96 18.89 21.56 14.80
N ASN A 97 19.15 22.34 13.75
CA ASN A 97 19.11 23.80 13.78
C ASN A 97 17.78 24.37 13.27
N ALA A 98 16.72 23.55 13.17
CA ALA A 98 15.42 24.01 12.70
C ALA A 98 14.89 25.14 13.58
N SER A 99 14.32 26.16 12.92
CA SER A 99 13.72 27.32 13.54
C SER A 99 12.51 26.96 14.40
N SER A 100 12.11 27.88 15.28
CA SER A 100 10.86 27.75 16.05
C SER A 100 9.63 27.62 15.14
N VAL A 101 9.64 28.31 13.99
CA VAL A 101 8.57 28.25 12.99
C VAL A 101 8.46 26.86 12.36
N GLU A 102 9.59 26.26 11.97
CA GLU A 102 9.61 24.89 11.42
C GLU A 102 9.14 23.86 12.45
N LYS A 103 9.59 23.99 13.71
CA LYS A 103 9.13 23.14 14.82
C LYS A 103 7.62 23.25 15.05
N GLN A 104 7.07 24.46 15.02
CA GLN A 104 5.63 24.68 15.16
C GLN A 104 4.84 24.09 13.99
N LYS A 105 5.33 24.30 12.75
CA LYS A 105 4.71 23.73 11.55
C LYS A 105 4.70 22.20 11.58
N LEU A 106 5.79 21.59 12.03
CA LEU A 106 5.88 20.14 12.21
C LEU A 106 4.81 19.62 13.18
N GLU A 107 4.67 20.23 14.37
CA GLU A 107 3.67 19.77 15.34
C GLU A 107 2.23 19.92 14.81
N GLN A 108 1.93 21.00 14.08
CA GLN A 108 0.64 21.15 13.40
C GLN A 108 0.40 20.05 12.36
N GLN A 109 1.41 19.73 11.54
CA GLN A 109 1.31 18.66 10.54
C GLN A 109 1.16 17.27 11.17
N LYS A 110 1.87 17.03 12.28
CA LYS A 110 1.75 15.78 13.05
C LYS A 110 0.34 15.58 13.59
N GLU A 111 -0.29 16.64 14.08
CA GLU A 111 -1.68 16.61 14.57
C GLU A 111 -2.68 16.42 13.42
N LEU A 112 -2.56 17.23 12.36
CA LEU A 112 -3.43 17.16 11.18
C LEU A 112 -3.43 15.75 10.57
N LEU A 113 -2.24 15.17 10.35
CA LEU A 113 -2.13 13.85 9.74
C LEU A 113 -2.69 12.76 10.65
N ARG A 114 -2.39 12.79 11.95
CA ARG A 114 -2.95 11.83 12.91
C ARG A 114 -4.47 11.91 12.95
N ASN A 115 -5.02 13.12 13.01
CA ASN A 115 -6.47 13.35 13.04
C ASN A 115 -7.13 12.95 11.72
N TRP A 116 -6.44 13.10 10.59
CA TRP A 116 -6.92 12.63 9.30
C TRP A 116 -7.16 11.11 9.32
N TYR A 117 -6.18 10.29 9.73
CA TYR A 117 -6.38 8.83 9.82
C TYR A 117 -7.54 8.43 10.74
N ILE A 118 -7.73 9.15 11.85
CA ILE A 118 -8.81 8.89 12.80
C ILE A 118 -10.17 9.28 12.22
N THR A 119 -10.28 10.47 11.62
CA THR A 119 -11.54 10.98 11.04
C THR A 119 -11.97 10.21 9.79
N GLN A 120 -11.02 9.64 9.05
CA GLN A 120 -11.29 8.71 7.95
C GLN A 120 -11.65 7.29 8.43
N ASN A 121 -11.69 7.04 9.75
CA ASN A 121 -11.91 5.71 10.35
C ASN A 121 -10.88 4.65 9.93
N LEU A 122 -9.68 5.07 9.52
CA LEU A 122 -8.59 4.19 9.16
C LEU A 122 -7.85 3.68 10.40
N CYS A 123 -7.81 4.47 11.48
CA CYS A 123 -7.20 4.09 12.76
C CYS A 123 -8.03 4.59 13.95
N LYS A 124 -8.02 3.83 15.06
CA LYS A 124 -8.47 4.33 16.37
C LYS A 124 -7.35 5.12 17.04
N ALA A 125 -7.71 6.07 17.91
CA ALA A 125 -6.75 6.97 18.56
C ALA A 125 -5.62 6.25 19.33
N HIS A 126 -5.91 5.09 19.94
CA HIS A 126 -4.93 4.27 20.67
C HIS A 126 -4.04 3.42 19.75
N GLN A 127 -4.40 3.26 18.47
CA GLN A 127 -3.67 2.45 17.50
C GLN A 127 -2.65 3.26 16.71
N ILE A 128 -2.58 4.58 16.89
CA ILE A 128 -1.76 5.50 16.09
C ILE A 128 -0.99 6.47 16.98
N HIS A 129 0.33 6.52 16.81
CA HIS A 129 1.22 7.33 17.63
C HIS A 129 2.46 7.78 16.85
N TRP A 130 3.04 8.89 17.26
CA TRP A 130 4.32 9.36 16.76
C TRP A 130 5.45 8.76 17.59
N LYS A 131 6.53 8.35 16.92
CA LYS A 131 7.79 7.94 17.55
C LYS A 131 8.93 8.79 17.00
N LEU A 132 9.86 9.18 17.87
CA LEU A 132 11.02 9.97 17.51
C LEU A 132 12.28 9.09 17.41
N PHE A 133 13.04 9.31 16.35
CA PHE A 133 14.36 8.75 16.12
C PHE A 133 15.34 9.88 15.80
N HIS A 134 16.63 9.58 15.89
CA HIS A 134 17.72 10.49 15.60
C HIS A 134 18.46 10.04 14.33
N HIS A 135 18.55 10.94 13.37
CA HIS A 135 19.49 10.84 12.25
C HIS A 135 20.88 11.16 12.76
N VAL A 136 21.81 10.22 12.64
CA VAL A 136 23.14 10.31 13.22
C VAL A 136 24.19 10.00 12.16
N LEU A 137 25.22 10.83 12.10
CA LEU A 137 26.47 10.50 11.41
C LEU A 137 27.41 9.89 12.44
N SER A 138 27.83 8.63 12.24
CA SER A 138 28.81 7.98 13.11
C SER A 138 30.12 7.68 12.39
N TYR A 139 31.23 7.75 13.11
CA TYR A 139 32.56 7.46 12.60
C TYR A 139 33.51 6.97 13.68
N GLU A 140 34.57 6.28 13.28
CA GLU A 140 35.68 5.91 14.18
C GLU A 140 36.61 7.11 14.39
N GLY A 141 37.05 7.31 15.63
CA GLY A 141 37.90 8.42 16.04
C GLY A 141 37.14 9.49 16.83
N GLN A 142 37.86 10.53 17.25
CA GLN A 142 37.32 11.69 17.96
C GLN A 142 36.92 12.82 16.99
N ILE A 143 36.15 13.80 17.47
CA ILE A 143 35.81 15.00 16.70
C ILE A 143 37.11 15.71 16.25
N GLY A 144 37.21 15.98 14.95
CA GLY A 144 38.34 16.70 14.36
C GLY A 144 39.45 15.81 13.81
N GLU A 145 39.35 14.49 14.01
CA GLU A 145 40.21 13.52 13.33
C GLU A 145 39.69 13.22 11.91
N HIS A 146 40.56 12.73 11.02
CA HIS A 146 40.13 12.21 9.72
C HIS A 146 39.50 10.83 9.93
N PRO A 147 38.16 10.68 9.80
CA PRO A 147 37.50 9.44 10.12
C PRO A 147 37.86 8.35 9.10
N SER A 148 38.31 7.20 9.59
CA SER A 148 38.59 6.01 8.76
C SER A 148 37.32 5.35 8.22
N THR A 149 36.20 5.50 8.92
CA THR A 149 34.88 4.96 8.53
C THR A 149 33.78 5.96 8.87
N THR A 150 32.78 6.11 7.99
CA THR A 150 31.59 6.95 8.23
C THR A 150 30.31 6.21 7.89
N LYS A 151 29.28 6.32 8.73
CA LYS A 151 27.96 5.72 8.51
C LYS A 151 26.86 6.73 8.83
N LYS A 152 25.80 6.75 8.03
CA LYS A 152 24.54 7.43 8.38
C LYS A 152 23.61 6.41 9.00
N GLU A 153 23.12 6.68 10.19
CA GLU A 153 22.34 5.76 11.02
C GLU A 153 21.07 6.44 11.52
N LEU A 154 20.01 5.66 11.67
CA LEU A 154 18.78 6.08 12.33
C LEU A 154 18.69 5.34 13.66
N LEU A 155 18.84 6.07 14.77
CA LEU A 155 18.92 5.51 16.12
C LEU A 155 17.71 5.91 16.94
N GLU A 156 17.32 5.10 17.92
CA GLU A 156 16.31 5.47 18.92
C GLU A 156 16.73 6.77 19.64
N GLU A 157 15.76 7.64 19.93
CA GLU A 157 16.01 8.93 20.60
C GLU A 157 16.85 8.76 21.89
N THR A 158 16.55 7.71 22.66
CA THR A 158 17.19 7.37 23.93
C THR A 158 18.69 7.08 23.81
N PHE A 159 19.17 6.68 22.62
CA PHE A 159 20.59 6.43 22.42
C PHE A 159 21.39 7.74 22.52
N MET A 160 20.96 8.83 21.87
CA MET A 160 21.64 10.13 21.99
C MET A 160 21.15 10.91 23.21
N GLY A 161 19.90 10.73 23.62
CA GLY A 161 19.26 11.59 24.61
C GLY A 161 19.29 13.05 24.15
N ASN A 162 19.70 13.96 25.05
CA ASN A 162 19.83 15.39 24.76
C ASN A 162 21.20 15.77 24.14
N SER A 163 22.08 14.81 23.87
CA SER A 163 23.42 15.07 23.36
C SER A 163 23.40 15.27 21.84
N THR A 164 24.04 16.34 21.36
CA THR A 164 24.31 16.53 19.91
C THR A 164 25.52 15.74 19.44
N VAL A 165 26.39 15.35 20.38
CA VAL A 165 27.55 14.50 20.16
C VAL A 165 27.62 13.46 21.27
N LYS A 166 27.84 12.21 20.91
CA LYS A 166 28.09 11.12 21.87
C LYS A 166 29.24 10.24 21.39
N THR A 167 30.12 9.83 22.28
CA THR A 167 31.18 8.86 21.97
C THR A 167 30.91 7.57 22.76
N VAL A 168 30.91 6.44 22.05
CA VAL A 168 30.76 5.09 22.64
C VAL A 168 31.89 4.22 22.13
N GLY A 169 32.78 3.78 23.02
CA GLY A 169 34.02 3.11 22.62
C GLY A 169 34.90 4.01 21.76
N ASN A 170 35.33 3.54 20.58
CA ASN A 170 36.11 4.33 19.62
C ASN A 170 35.25 5.09 18.59
N ARG A 171 33.91 5.02 18.67
CA ARG A 171 33.01 5.64 17.69
C ARG A 171 32.39 6.90 18.25
N THR A 172 32.47 7.98 17.47
CA THR A 172 31.76 9.23 17.70
C THR A 172 30.49 9.27 16.85
N TYR A 173 29.42 9.76 17.45
CA TYR A 173 28.08 9.90 16.91
C TYR A 173 27.70 11.38 16.96
N VAL A 174 27.33 11.96 15.81
CA VAL A 174 26.92 13.36 15.69
C VAL A 174 25.49 13.43 15.20
N LEU A 175 24.61 14.03 15.99
CA LEU A 175 23.22 14.25 15.63
C LEU A 175 23.12 15.17 14.42
N GLN A 176 22.40 14.74 13.39
CA GLN A 176 22.16 15.48 12.15
C GLN A 176 20.72 16.01 12.10
N GLY A 177 19.77 15.27 12.68
CA GLY A 177 18.37 15.66 12.70
C GLY A 177 17.49 14.68 13.45
N TYR A 178 16.21 14.99 13.47
CA TYR A 178 15.13 14.28 14.13
C TYR A 178 14.23 13.65 13.07
N HIS A 179 13.89 12.38 13.25
CA HIS A 179 13.00 11.63 12.37
C HIS A 179 11.73 11.29 13.16
N HIS A 180 10.65 11.98 12.84
CA HIS A 180 9.35 11.78 13.45
C HIS A 180 8.58 10.79 12.60
N LYS A 181 8.28 9.61 13.15
CA LYS A 181 7.63 8.52 12.44
C LYS A 181 6.22 8.30 12.97
N LEU A 182 5.21 8.40 12.09
CA LEU A 182 3.84 8.04 12.42
C LEU A 182 3.68 6.54 12.27
N LEU A 183 3.42 5.89 13.39
CA LEU A 183 3.27 4.46 13.48
C LEU A 183 1.83 4.09 13.77
N SER A 184 1.40 2.96 13.23
CA SER A 184 0.16 2.31 13.64
C SER A 184 0.38 0.87 14.02
N LYS A 185 -0.23 0.43 15.13
CA LYS A 185 -0.22 -0.98 15.55
C LYS A 185 -1.63 -1.54 15.43
N ARG A 186 -1.82 -2.43 14.46
CA ARG A 186 -3.13 -3.03 14.11
C ARG A 186 -2.94 -4.47 13.65
N PRO A 187 -3.92 -5.37 13.85
CA PRO A 187 -3.87 -6.70 13.26
C PRO A 187 -3.86 -6.60 11.73
N LEU A 188 -3.18 -7.54 11.07
CA LEU A 188 -3.40 -7.80 9.66
C LEU A 188 -4.51 -8.82 9.48
N ASN A 189 -5.30 -8.63 8.43
CA ASN A 189 -6.48 -9.44 8.23
C ASN A 189 -6.81 -9.63 6.75
N ASN A 190 -6.71 -10.86 6.27
CA ASN A 190 -6.92 -11.20 4.87
C ASN A 190 -8.39 -11.23 4.41
N LYS A 191 -9.37 -11.04 5.30
CA LYS A 191 -10.80 -11.21 4.97
C LYS A 191 -11.32 -10.25 3.90
N LEU A 192 -10.77 -9.04 3.82
CA LEU A 192 -11.15 -8.10 2.76
C LEU A 192 -10.74 -8.62 1.37
N SER A 193 -9.55 -9.20 1.25
CA SER A 193 -9.11 -9.83 -0.01
C SER A 193 -9.94 -11.05 -0.39
N LEU A 194 -10.43 -11.79 0.60
CA LEU A 194 -11.35 -12.92 0.38
C LEU A 194 -12.68 -12.45 -0.23
N VAL A 195 -13.22 -11.31 0.21
CA VAL A 195 -14.41 -10.70 -0.40
C VAL A 195 -14.19 -10.48 -1.90
N TYR A 196 -13.09 -9.84 -2.28
CA TYR A 196 -12.80 -9.55 -3.70
C TYR A 196 -12.54 -10.81 -4.52
N MET A 197 -11.81 -11.78 -3.97
CA MET A 197 -11.64 -13.07 -4.61
C MET A 197 -12.99 -13.75 -4.88
N ASN A 198 -13.92 -13.71 -3.93
CA ASN A 198 -15.24 -14.32 -4.08
C ASN A 198 -16.09 -13.60 -5.14
N VAL A 199 -16.03 -12.26 -5.21
CA VAL A 199 -16.66 -11.46 -6.28
C VAL A 199 -16.10 -11.87 -7.65
N MET A 200 -14.78 -11.95 -7.80
CA MET A 200 -14.14 -12.35 -9.05
C MET A 200 -14.52 -13.78 -9.45
N LYS A 201 -14.51 -14.74 -8.51
CA LYS A 201 -14.96 -16.12 -8.75
C LYS A 201 -16.40 -16.17 -9.22
N TYR A 202 -17.30 -15.43 -8.57
CA TYR A 202 -18.71 -15.36 -8.94
C TYR A 202 -18.89 -14.90 -10.39
N ILE A 203 -18.29 -13.76 -10.75
CA ILE A 203 -18.39 -13.22 -12.11
C ILE A 203 -17.78 -14.17 -13.14
N ALA A 204 -16.63 -14.76 -12.82
CA ALA A 204 -15.95 -15.67 -13.72
C ALA A 204 -16.75 -16.96 -13.99
N LEU A 205 -17.40 -17.53 -12.97
CA LEU A 205 -18.25 -18.73 -13.09
C LEU A 205 -19.57 -18.47 -13.84
N HIS A 206 -20.27 -17.41 -13.46
CA HIS A 206 -21.64 -17.17 -13.93
C HIS A 206 -21.68 -16.38 -15.25
N TYR A 207 -20.64 -15.60 -15.53
CA TYR A 207 -20.66 -14.68 -16.66
C TYR A 207 -19.46 -14.78 -17.60
N ALA A 208 -18.34 -15.42 -17.26
CA ALA A 208 -17.15 -15.45 -18.13
C ALA A 208 -16.67 -16.85 -18.54
N ASP A 209 -17.43 -17.91 -18.24
CA ASP A 209 -17.13 -19.29 -18.65
C ASP A 209 -15.73 -19.79 -18.24
N VAL A 210 -15.16 -19.24 -17.16
CA VAL A 210 -13.82 -19.64 -16.71
C VAL A 210 -13.91 -20.99 -16.00
N PRO A 211 -13.17 -22.02 -16.47
CA PRO A 211 -13.16 -23.33 -15.83
C PRO A 211 -12.30 -23.27 -14.56
N PHE A 212 -12.92 -23.17 -13.40
CA PHE A 212 -12.21 -23.35 -12.13
C PHE A 212 -12.17 -24.83 -11.75
N THR A 213 -10.97 -25.34 -11.49
CA THR A 213 -10.79 -26.57 -10.73
C THR A 213 -10.80 -26.22 -9.25
N PHE A 214 -11.83 -26.64 -8.54
CA PHE A 214 -11.85 -26.52 -7.09
C PHE A 214 -10.94 -27.59 -6.47
N PRO A 215 -10.11 -27.23 -5.47
CA PRO A 215 -9.25 -28.21 -4.80
C PRO A 215 -10.10 -29.30 -4.16
N VAL A 216 -9.72 -30.55 -4.44
CA VAL A 216 -10.56 -31.73 -4.14
C VAL A 216 -10.37 -32.24 -2.70
N LYS A 217 -9.35 -31.78 -1.95
CA LYS A 217 -9.12 -32.11 -0.53
C LYS A 217 -8.09 -31.18 0.16
N ASP A 218 -8.28 -30.99 1.47
CA ASP A 218 -7.37 -30.43 2.48
C ASP A 218 -6.65 -29.11 2.10
N THR A 219 -7.42 -28.02 2.02
CA THR A 219 -6.83 -26.67 1.98
C THR A 219 -6.15 -26.36 3.32
N PRO A 220 -4.82 -26.12 3.34
CA PRO A 220 -4.16 -25.66 4.56
C PRO A 220 -4.76 -24.32 5.01
N HIS A 221 -4.96 -24.15 6.32
CA HIS A 221 -5.53 -22.94 6.92
C HIS A 221 -6.94 -22.61 6.40
N PRO A 222 -7.92 -23.53 6.53
CA PRO A 222 -9.28 -23.31 6.04
C PRO A 222 -9.94 -22.06 6.62
N GLU A 223 -9.57 -21.68 7.84
CA GLU A 223 -10.01 -20.45 8.50
C GLU A 223 -9.72 -19.21 7.67
N GLU A 224 -8.67 -19.16 6.82
CA GLU A 224 -8.37 -18.01 5.97
C GLU A 224 -9.40 -17.78 4.87
N TYR A 225 -10.13 -18.83 4.47
CA TYR A 225 -11.08 -18.83 3.37
C TYR A 225 -12.54 -18.71 3.81
N ILE A 226 -12.78 -18.52 5.10
CA ILE A 226 -14.12 -18.37 5.69
C ILE A 226 -14.28 -16.92 6.14
N LEU A 227 -15.36 -16.24 5.73
CA LEU A 227 -15.67 -14.92 6.27
C LEU A 227 -16.13 -15.05 7.74
N PRO A 228 -15.93 -14.04 8.59
CA PRO A 228 -16.43 -14.08 9.96
C PRO A 228 -17.95 -14.32 9.99
N ASP A 229 -18.39 -15.33 10.72
CA ASP A 229 -19.80 -15.59 10.99
C ASP A 229 -20.18 -14.90 12.32
N GLY A 230 -21.20 -14.04 12.31
CA GLY A 230 -21.62 -13.30 13.50
C GLY A 230 -22.94 -12.55 13.33
N ASN A 231 -23.34 -11.84 14.39
CA ASN A 231 -24.50 -10.96 14.42
C ASN A 231 -24.01 -9.52 14.61
N GLY A 232 -24.49 -8.56 13.82
CA GLY A 232 -24.07 -7.16 13.92
C GLY A 232 -22.97 -6.82 12.93
N GLU A 233 -21.93 -6.08 13.37
CA GLU A 233 -20.88 -5.54 12.50
C GLU A 233 -20.09 -6.65 11.77
N GLU A 234 -19.98 -7.87 12.31
CA GLU A 234 -19.32 -8.99 11.61
C GLU A 234 -20.02 -9.39 10.31
N GLN A 235 -21.33 -9.11 10.17
CA GLN A 235 -22.05 -9.33 8.92
C GLN A 235 -21.67 -8.33 7.84
N ASP A 236 -21.06 -7.19 8.17
CA ASP A 236 -20.79 -6.13 7.21
C ASP A 236 -19.81 -6.56 6.12
N LEU A 237 -18.87 -7.47 6.39
CA LEU A 237 -18.02 -8.06 5.34
C LEU A 237 -18.84 -8.91 4.35
N LYS A 238 -19.77 -9.72 4.85
CA LYS A 238 -20.63 -10.56 4.02
C LYS A 238 -21.62 -9.70 3.23
N ASN A 239 -22.22 -8.70 3.87
CA ASN A 239 -23.09 -7.72 3.24
C ASN A 239 -22.34 -6.93 2.16
N TYR A 240 -21.08 -6.55 2.42
CA TYR A 240 -20.23 -5.89 1.44
C TYR A 240 -19.90 -6.79 0.25
N GLN A 241 -19.59 -8.07 0.49
CA GLN A 241 -19.42 -9.04 -0.60
C GLN A 241 -20.67 -9.16 -1.46
N ASP A 242 -21.84 -9.31 -0.84
CA ASP A 242 -23.10 -9.49 -1.56
C ASP A 242 -23.51 -8.22 -2.32
N LEU A 243 -23.19 -7.04 -1.77
CA LEU A 243 -23.29 -5.77 -2.50
C LEU A 243 -22.37 -5.75 -3.71
N LEU A 244 -21.07 -6.06 -3.53
CA LEU A 244 -20.10 -6.02 -4.62
C LEU A 244 -20.38 -7.03 -5.72
N ILE A 245 -20.98 -8.18 -5.40
CA ILE A 245 -21.47 -9.13 -6.42
C ILE A 245 -22.52 -8.44 -7.31
N LYS A 246 -23.53 -7.79 -6.72
CA LYS A 246 -24.57 -7.06 -7.46
C LYS A 246 -23.98 -5.91 -8.28
N VAL A 247 -23.08 -5.15 -7.67
CA VAL A 247 -22.37 -4.06 -8.34
C VAL A 247 -21.54 -4.59 -9.51
N ALA A 248 -20.86 -5.72 -9.35
CA ALA A 248 -20.00 -6.28 -10.38
C ALA A 248 -20.80 -6.88 -11.53
N GLU A 249 -21.89 -7.59 -11.26
CA GLU A 249 -22.72 -8.20 -12.30
C GLU A 249 -23.70 -7.22 -12.97
N ASP A 250 -23.91 -6.04 -12.39
CA ASP A 250 -24.74 -5.02 -13.01
C ASP A 250 -24.29 -4.75 -14.46
N SER A 251 -25.25 -4.77 -15.38
CA SER A 251 -25.07 -4.63 -16.82
C SER A 251 -24.34 -5.78 -17.52
N TRP A 252 -24.10 -6.92 -16.85
CA TRP A 252 -23.61 -8.13 -17.50
C TRP A 252 -24.75 -8.97 -18.07
N THR A 253 -24.47 -9.59 -19.22
CA THR A 253 -25.32 -10.62 -19.82
C THR A 253 -24.77 -12.00 -19.50
N ASN A 254 -25.59 -12.84 -18.87
CA ASN A 254 -25.25 -14.21 -18.52
C ASN A 254 -25.34 -15.16 -19.74
N LYS A 255 -25.07 -16.46 -19.52
CA LYS A 255 -25.06 -17.47 -20.60
C LYS A 255 -26.43 -17.67 -21.25
N GLU A 256 -27.51 -17.43 -20.50
CA GLU A 256 -28.88 -17.53 -20.98
C GLU A 256 -29.35 -16.27 -21.74
N GLY A 257 -28.46 -15.28 -21.94
CA GLY A 257 -28.78 -14.03 -22.63
C GLY A 257 -29.54 -13.03 -21.77
N LYS A 258 -29.67 -13.26 -20.46
CA LYS A 258 -30.32 -12.34 -19.52
C LYS A 258 -29.33 -11.30 -19.02
N THR A 259 -29.69 -10.03 -19.14
CA THR A 259 -28.95 -8.91 -18.57
C THR A 259 -29.51 -8.56 -17.19
N THR A 260 -28.64 -8.47 -16.19
CA THR A 260 -29.00 -8.05 -14.83
C THR A 260 -28.70 -6.55 -14.66
N THR A 261 -29.59 -5.80 -13.99
CA THR A 261 -29.38 -4.37 -13.71
C THR A 261 -29.82 -4.01 -12.28
N TYR A 262 -29.08 -3.10 -11.66
CA TYR A 262 -29.29 -2.62 -10.29
C TYR A 262 -29.25 -1.08 -10.22
N PRO A 263 -30.20 -0.38 -10.85
CA PRO A 263 -30.15 1.09 -11.00
C PRO A 263 -30.21 1.87 -9.68
N LEU A 264 -30.62 1.23 -8.58
CA LEU A 264 -30.64 1.83 -7.24
C LEU A 264 -29.35 1.62 -6.44
N LEU A 265 -28.48 0.70 -6.88
CA LEU A 265 -27.24 0.35 -6.18
C LEU A 265 -26.01 0.97 -6.82
N VAL A 266 -26.02 1.13 -8.14
CA VAL A 266 -24.91 1.67 -8.93
C VAL A 266 -25.42 2.90 -9.68
N ASN A 267 -24.75 4.03 -9.51
CA ASN A 267 -25.08 5.23 -10.28
C ASN A 267 -24.49 5.16 -11.70
N ASN A 268 -24.83 6.13 -12.54
CA ASN A 268 -24.39 6.18 -13.94
C ASN A 268 -22.86 6.26 -14.12
N ASP A 269 -22.14 6.67 -13.07
CA ASP A 269 -20.67 6.77 -13.08
C ASP A 269 -20.01 5.49 -12.54
N GLY A 270 -20.77 4.46 -12.21
CA GLY A 270 -20.26 3.20 -11.66
C GLY A 270 -19.97 3.23 -10.16
N TYR A 271 -20.37 4.29 -9.44
CA TYR A 271 -20.22 4.38 -7.99
C TYR A 271 -21.36 3.65 -7.27
N TYR A 272 -21.00 2.99 -6.18
CA TYR A 272 -21.93 2.41 -5.21
C TYR A 272 -21.71 3.05 -3.84
N LYS A 273 -22.71 2.97 -2.96
CA LYS A 273 -22.65 3.54 -1.62
C LYS A 273 -22.60 2.45 -0.56
N LEU A 274 -21.82 2.72 0.49
CA LEU A 274 -21.79 1.93 1.71
C LEU A 274 -22.55 2.69 2.80
N SER A 275 -23.13 1.97 3.76
CA SER A 275 -23.58 2.61 5.00
C SER A 275 -22.36 3.12 5.78
N ALA A 276 -22.58 4.10 6.66
CA ALA A 276 -21.49 4.66 7.46
C ALA A 276 -20.89 3.59 8.38
N GLU A 277 -21.74 2.74 8.95
CA GLU A 277 -21.40 1.65 9.86
C GLU A 277 -20.52 0.61 9.15
N MET A 278 -20.96 0.13 7.97
CA MET A 278 -20.20 -0.82 7.16
C MET A 278 -18.84 -0.25 6.73
N SER A 279 -18.83 1.02 6.31
CA SER A 279 -17.58 1.70 5.95
C SER A 279 -16.63 1.80 7.15
N GLN A 280 -17.13 2.17 8.33
CA GLN A 280 -16.32 2.28 9.55
C GLN A 280 -15.74 0.93 9.97
N TYR A 281 -16.58 -0.11 9.97
CA TYR A 281 -16.16 -1.46 10.30
C TYR A 281 -15.06 -1.95 9.36
N ILE A 282 -15.25 -1.81 8.05
CA ILE A 282 -14.30 -2.33 7.06
C ILE A 282 -12.96 -1.57 7.10
N LEU A 283 -13.00 -0.24 7.07
CA LEU A 283 -11.80 0.61 7.10
C LEU A 283 -10.99 0.40 8.38
N GLY A 284 -11.69 0.36 9.53
CA GLY A 284 -11.06 0.27 10.84
C GLY A 284 -10.48 -1.11 11.19
N ASN A 285 -10.92 -2.19 10.52
CA ASN A 285 -10.51 -3.55 10.88
C ASN A 285 -9.77 -4.33 9.77
N PHE A 286 -9.94 -3.98 8.49
CA PHE A 286 -9.38 -4.79 7.40
C PHE A 286 -8.53 -4.03 6.38
N VAL A 287 -8.63 -2.70 6.29
CA VAL A 287 -7.79 -1.92 5.37
C VAL A 287 -6.38 -1.74 5.94
N HIS A 288 -5.40 -2.18 5.15
CA HIS A 288 -3.97 -2.13 5.49
C HIS A 288 -3.37 -0.78 5.11
N LEU A 289 -2.55 -0.21 5.99
CA LEU A 289 -2.11 1.18 5.87
C LEU A 289 -0.61 1.37 5.60
N SER A 290 0.22 0.32 5.70
CA SER A 290 1.65 0.38 5.40
C SER A 290 1.95 0.58 3.91
N ALA A 291 0.95 0.45 3.06
CA ALA A 291 1.01 0.72 1.63
C ALA A 291 0.73 2.19 1.26
N ASN A 292 0.70 3.12 2.23
CA ASN A 292 0.17 4.48 2.02
C ASN A 292 1.15 5.60 2.40
N PHE A 293 2.42 5.47 2.00
CA PHE A 293 3.50 6.40 2.34
C PHE A 293 3.27 7.86 1.90
N ASN A 294 2.36 8.09 0.95
CA ASN A 294 2.04 9.43 0.46
C ASN A 294 0.63 9.81 0.92
N SER A 295 0.56 10.58 2.01
CA SER A 295 -0.68 11.19 2.46
C SER A 295 -1.24 12.16 1.39
N PRO A 296 -2.57 12.33 1.26
CA PRO A 296 -3.16 13.32 0.35
C PRO A 296 -2.93 14.79 0.78
N LEU A 297 -2.18 15.05 1.85
CA LEU A 297 -1.88 16.41 2.31
C LEU A 297 -0.96 17.12 1.30
N LYS A 298 -1.53 18.09 0.57
CA LYS A 298 -0.75 19.11 -0.14
C LYS A 298 0.11 19.88 0.89
N ASP A 299 1.37 20.16 0.54
CA ASP A 299 2.30 21.00 1.31
C ASP A 299 2.92 20.39 2.60
N ALA A 300 3.15 19.06 2.60
CA ALA A 300 4.02 18.43 3.60
C ALA A 300 5.43 19.07 3.61
N LEU A 301 6.08 19.14 4.77
CA LEU A 301 7.49 19.56 4.84
C LEU A 301 8.35 18.67 3.93
N ASP A 302 9.27 19.29 3.17
CA ASP A 302 10.18 18.55 2.29
C ASP A 302 10.92 17.46 3.07
N HIS A 303 10.94 16.25 2.53
CA HIS A 303 11.74 15.16 3.08
C HIS A 303 13.23 15.50 2.91
N TYR A 304 13.94 15.66 4.03
CA TYR A 304 15.38 15.85 3.97
C TYR A 304 16.06 14.51 3.65
N ASN A 305 17.02 14.51 2.71
CA ASN A 305 17.79 13.32 2.33
C ASN A 305 18.83 12.89 3.40
N PHE A 306 18.39 12.68 4.64
CA PHE A 306 19.23 12.20 5.74
C PHE A 306 19.29 10.67 5.80
N ALA A 307 19.58 10.01 4.67
CA ALA A 307 19.68 8.56 4.52
C ALA A 307 18.42 7.74 4.84
N TYR A 308 18.31 6.63 4.11
CA TYR A 308 17.17 5.71 4.00
C TYR A 308 15.97 6.23 3.20
N ALA A 309 15.84 5.71 1.98
CA ALA A 309 14.53 5.51 1.38
C ALA A 309 13.80 4.46 2.24
N ASN A 310 12.60 4.83 2.69
CA ASN A 310 11.74 4.08 3.59
C ASN A 310 11.59 2.61 3.19
N VAL A 311 12.32 1.73 3.86
CA VAL A 311 12.00 0.30 3.86
C VAL A 311 10.88 0.13 4.89
N PRO A 312 9.72 -0.46 4.53
CA PRO A 312 8.74 -0.89 5.53
C PRO A 312 9.49 -1.63 6.64
N GLN A 313 9.42 -1.13 7.86
CA GLN A 313 9.86 -1.92 9.01
C GLN A 313 8.84 -3.04 9.15
N PHE A 314 9.08 -4.15 8.47
CA PHE A 314 8.63 -5.43 8.99
C PHE A 314 9.24 -5.53 10.38
N THR A 315 8.42 -5.70 11.41
CA THR A 315 8.92 -6.07 12.74
C THR A 315 9.94 -7.20 12.58
N ASP A 316 11.02 -7.15 13.36
CA ASP A 316 12.15 -8.07 13.26
C ASP A 316 11.63 -9.49 12.97
N GLU A 317 12.03 -10.09 11.85
CA GLU A 317 11.62 -11.45 11.46
C GLU A 317 11.87 -12.46 12.59
N LYS A 318 12.74 -12.11 13.55
CA LYS A 318 13.04 -12.87 14.78
C LYS A 318 11.95 -12.80 15.87
N GLU A 319 11.07 -11.80 15.88
CA GLU A 319 9.86 -11.80 16.70
C GLU A 319 8.82 -12.77 16.12
N PHE A 320 8.86 -13.01 14.80
CA PHE A 320 8.15 -14.10 14.15
C PHE A 320 8.95 -15.39 14.31
N LYS A 321 8.83 -16.05 15.47
CA LYS A 321 9.50 -17.34 15.72
C LYS A 321 9.23 -18.39 14.63
N ASN A 322 8.15 -18.22 13.87
CA ASN A 322 7.93 -18.66 12.49
C ASN A 322 6.87 -17.70 11.92
N PRO A 323 6.79 -17.40 10.60
CA PRO A 323 5.47 -17.14 10.02
C PRO A 323 4.58 -18.33 10.44
N PRO A 324 3.28 -18.16 10.78
CA PRO A 324 2.49 -19.27 11.33
C PRO A 324 2.51 -20.51 10.43
N TYR A 325 2.89 -20.35 9.15
CA TYR A 325 3.25 -21.40 8.20
C TYR A 325 4.02 -20.80 7.00
N GLU A 326 4.79 -21.61 6.27
CA GLU A 326 5.42 -21.22 5.00
C GLU A 326 4.39 -21.30 3.86
N ARG A 327 4.12 -20.19 3.17
CA ARG A 327 3.23 -20.20 2.00
C ARG A 327 3.94 -20.83 0.81
N LYS A 328 3.39 -21.94 0.30
CA LYS A 328 3.86 -22.52 -0.96
C LYS A 328 3.64 -21.50 -2.08
N SER A 329 4.71 -21.13 -2.78
CA SER A 329 4.60 -20.31 -3.98
C SER A 329 3.81 -21.07 -5.04
N TYR A 330 2.72 -20.46 -5.54
CA TYR A 330 2.02 -20.98 -6.70
C TYR A 330 2.78 -20.56 -7.95
N ASN A 331 3.33 -21.53 -8.67
CA ASN A 331 3.84 -21.32 -10.01
C ASN A 331 2.73 -21.71 -10.98
N PRO A 332 2.16 -20.77 -11.75
CA PRO A 332 1.17 -21.12 -12.76
C PRO A 332 1.81 -22.08 -13.78
N GLU A 333 1.17 -23.22 -14.01
CA GLU A 333 1.50 -24.08 -15.14
C GLU A 333 0.98 -23.40 -16.41
N LEU A 334 1.86 -22.70 -17.11
CA LEU A 334 1.53 -22.07 -18.39
C LEU A 334 1.20 -23.17 -19.41
N LEU A 335 -0.03 -23.15 -19.93
CA LEU A 335 -0.42 -24.06 -21.01
C LEU A 335 0.08 -23.52 -22.35
N GLY A 336 0.12 -24.36 -23.38
CA GLY A 336 0.65 -23.99 -24.70
C GLY A 336 -0.01 -22.77 -25.36
N TYR A 337 -1.18 -22.35 -24.89
CA TYR A 337 -1.88 -21.13 -25.35
C TYR A 337 -1.37 -19.84 -24.68
N ASP A 338 -0.63 -19.93 -23.56
CA ASP A 338 -0.06 -18.78 -22.84
C ASP A 338 1.32 -18.36 -23.39
N LEU A 339 1.84 -19.10 -24.37
CA LEU A 339 3.18 -18.92 -24.95
C LEU A 339 3.21 -18.11 -26.26
N TYR A 340 2.06 -17.61 -26.74
CA TYR A 340 1.96 -16.93 -28.04
C TYR A 340 1.34 -15.54 -27.96
#